data_AF-A0A067SSL7-F1
#
_entry.id   AF-A0A067SSL7-F1
#
_cell.length_a   1.000
_cell.length_b   1.000
_cell.length_c   1.000
_cell.angle_alpha   90.00
_cell.angle_beta   90.00
_cell.angle_gamma   90.00
#
_symmetry.space_group_name_H-M   'P 1'
#
loop_
_entity.id
_entity.type
_entity.pdbx_description
1 polymer ?
#
loop_
_entity_poly.entity_id
_entity_poly.type
_entity_poly.pdbx_seq_one_letter_code
_entity_poly.pdbx_strand_id
1 'polypeptide(L)'
;MKKAWAMFKALARQNQPSPIVPHTHTTAVTVNSHQPTITPQMSKQEQSLMCRLPSELLQSIFTQTLSPQFEGDLLLWMSTFQLPWEVSQVCRLWRNLAIFTPILWRRLPAIDMDQVESEQSSYLEFLEEMLKRSSGMPIHLHISARLPNRFPHPAMDILTQHSNRWQKLKVEATHDILPYLDSIKNQFSSLQALILFLCFDRPYSNPDLTFDIFNIAPKLDDVYLEGQTGSFVFPFNQLLRYSQRTVSRNQAFEVMRNSSSLRTLEPLGIPADTLLPDIILPNVTSLIVEFLPYTSNEWLFDRLTLPTVESLTITQSKGSRGDLIDSVRSMILRSRSPCVLKMLYIFIWGGSSGQLANLLKCTPFLECLGTTMPSPDDILALASNPDGPLLVPLLWNCTFKVEGWVTEETTAALNLLGTSRCEPDEVNHEVNGEILVSPIPATCERPFGKFILALDHYIAKGLQPELEGWVETDMSKKLKNGKELLQAALVEPFRKRVQMTRLSDSQKESLCSALNYIENLSVKNASDLSLSGAYDAVFGITFQNGDGMDAFCEIAQRILKKWNPVLEDSLKDVRWVVRGHTLLYLAKSHRTLMVSFIT
;
A
#
# COMPACT_ATOMS: atom_id res chain seq x y z
N MET A 1 -14.15 -9.33 -23.97
CA MET A 1 -13.98 -10.19 -22.77
C MET A 1 -12.61 -10.05 -22.10
N LYS A 2 -11.48 -10.55 -22.65
CA LYS A 2 -10.14 -10.29 -22.07
C LYS A 2 -9.69 -8.82 -22.22
N LYS A 3 -10.10 -8.10 -23.26
CA LYS A 3 -9.63 -6.72 -23.53
C LYS A 3 -10.25 -5.64 -22.62
N ALA A 4 -11.57 -5.60 -22.40
CA ALA A 4 -12.19 -4.63 -21.48
C ALA A 4 -11.73 -4.80 -20.01
N TRP A 5 -11.66 -6.06 -19.52
CA TRP A 5 -11.11 -6.35 -18.19
C TRP A 5 -9.57 -6.23 -18.12
N ALA A 6 -8.85 -6.48 -19.23
CA ALA A 6 -7.42 -6.17 -19.32
C ALA A 6 -7.15 -4.67 -19.36
N MET A 7 -8.08 -3.84 -19.85
CA MET A 7 -8.00 -2.38 -19.88
C MET A 7 -8.27 -1.79 -18.48
N PHE A 8 -9.26 -2.33 -17.76
CA PHE A 8 -9.43 -2.09 -16.32
C PHE A 8 -8.22 -2.57 -15.49
N LYS A 9 -7.58 -3.69 -15.87
CA LYS A 9 -6.29 -4.12 -15.27
C LYS A 9 -5.09 -3.27 -15.71
N ALA A 10 -5.09 -2.70 -16.91
CA ALA A 10 -3.99 -1.88 -17.43
C ALA A 10 -3.95 -0.51 -16.74
N LEU A 11 -5.12 0.12 -16.53
CA LEU A 11 -5.27 1.30 -15.67
C LEU A 11 -4.97 0.99 -14.19
N ALA A 12 -5.24 -0.24 -13.75
CA ALA A 12 -4.94 -0.71 -12.39
C ALA A 12 -3.47 -1.11 -12.13
N ARG A 13 -2.62 -1.28 -13.16
CA ARG A 13 -1.22 -1.72 -13.01
C ARG A 13 -0.24 -0.59 -12.72
N GLN A 14 -0.65 0.67 -12.82
CA GLN A 14 0.28 1.79 -12.66
C GLN A 14 0.49 2.27 -11.22
N ASN A 15 -0.24 1.81 -10.19
CA ASN A 15 -0.05 2.31 -8.81
C ASN A 15 -0.58 1.32 -7.76
N GLN A 16 0.22 0.32 -7.38
CA GLN A 16 -0.02 -0.45 -6.15
C GLN A 16 0.80 0.14 -5.00
N PRO A 17 0.18 0.29 -3.82
CA PRO A 17 0.77 -0.16 -2.58
C PRO A 17 -0.05 -1.34 -2.04
N SER A 18 0.63 -2.45 -1.78
CA SER A 18 0.03 -3.68 -1.24
C SER A 18 -0.30 -3.54 0.25
N PRO A 19 -1.47 -4.02 0.72
CA PRO A 19 -1.71 -4.22 2.14
C PRO A 19 -1.13 -5.57 2.61
N ILE A 20 -0.41 -5.51 3.71
CA ILE A 20 0.14 -6.60 4.50
C ILE A 20 -0.96 -7.16 5.41
N VAL A 21 -1.29 -8.45 5.32
CA VAL A 21 -1.98 -9.21 6.38
C VAL A 21 -1.44 -10.66 6.37
N PRO A 22 -1.24 -11.32 7.53
CA PRO A 22 -0.43 -12.52 7.67
C PRO A 22 -1.22 -13.81 7.40
N HIS A 23 -0.55 -14.80 6.82
CA HIS A 23 -1.08 -16.16 6.70
C HIS A 23 -0.45 -17.07 7.75
N THR A 24 -1.21 -17.39 8.78
CA THR A 24 -1.08 -18.65 9.52
C THR A 24 -1.97 -19.69 8.85
N HIS A 25 -1.42 -20.84 8.49
CA HIS A 25 -1.91 -22.18 8.85
C HIS A 25 -1.23 -23.26 8.00
N THR A 26 -0.45 -24.06 8.73
CA THR A 26 0.05 -25.41 8.45
C THR A 26 -1.01 -26.31 7.82
N THR A 27 -0.66 -26.98 6.72
CA THR A 27 -1.24 -28.29 6.40
C THR A 27 -0.18 -29.14 5.69
N ALA A 28 0.09 -30.30 6.27
CA ALA A 28 0.95 -31.33 5.72
C ALA A 28 0.38 -31.84 4.38
N VAL A 29 1.24 -31.98 3.37
CA VAL A 29 0.90 -32.64 2.11
C VAL A 29 1.69 -33.93 2.01
N THR A 30 0.94 -35.02 2.08
CA THR A 30 1.33 -36.38 1.76
C THR A 30 1.66 -36.49 0.26
N VAL A 31 2.76 -37.16 -0.03
CA VAL A 31 3.26 -37.49 -1.37
C VAL A 31 2.25 -38.38 -2.10
N ASN A 32 1.90 -38.04 -3.35
CA ASN A 32 1.68 -39.02 -4.42
C ASN A 32 1.71 -38.43 -5.84
N SER A 33 2.84 -38.73 -6.51
CA SER A 33 3.01 -39.23 -7.88
C SER A 33 2.09 -38.83 -9.06
N HIS A 34 2.75 -38.23 -10.06
CA HIS A 34 2.67 -38.47 -11.52
C HIS A 34 1.75 -37.58 -12.38
N GLN A 35 2.35 -36.53 -12.96
CA GLN A 35 2.05 -36.06 -14.32
C GLN A 35 3.35 -35.57 -14.99
N PRO A 36 3.67 -35.95 -16.24
CA PRO A 36 4.88 -35.53 -16.93
C PRO A 36 4.70 -34.13 -17.53
N THR A 37 5.45 -33.16 -17.02
CA THR A 37 5.55 -31.81 -17.59
C THR A 37 6.37 -31.86 -18.88
N ILE A 38 5.73 -31.59 -20.02
CA ILE A 38 6.39 -31.41 -21.32
C ILE A 38 7.28 -30.17 -21.24
N THR A 39 8.60 -30.37 -21.20
CA THR A 39 9.60 -29.29 -21.32
C THR A 39 9.91 -29.10 -22.81
N PRO A 40 9.87 -27.86 -23.35
CA PRO A 40 10.28 -27.63 -24.74
C PRO A 40 11.79 -27.86 -24.86
N GLN A 41 12.20 -28.82 -25.69
CA GLN A 41 13.60 -29.09 -25.98
C GLN A 41 14.20 -27.94 -26.79
N MET A 42 15.13 -27.18 -26.17
CA MET A 42 15.95 -26.19 -26.86
C MET A 42 16.79 -26.84 -27.96
N SER A 43 16.94 -26.16 -29.09
CA SER A 43 17.72 -26.62 -30.24
C SER A 43 19.23 -26.66 -29.92
N LYS A 44 19.98 -27.57 -30.57
CA LYS A 44 21.45 -27.66 -30.43
C LYS A 44 22.18 -26.34 -30.79
N GLN A 45 21.58 -25.50 -31.63
CA GLN A 45 22.12 -24.19 -31.98
C GLN A 45 22.02 -23.18 -30.84
N GLU A 46 20.91 -23.15 -30.09
CA GLU A 46 20.75 -22.27 -28.92
C GLU A 46 21.74 -22.65 -27.81
N GLN A 47 21.95 -23.95 -27.58
CA GLN A 47 22.97 -24.45 -26.66
C GLN A 47 24.40 -24.03 -27.09
N SER A 48 24.68 -24.00 -28.40
CA SER A 48 25.97 -23.55 -28.93
C SER A 48 26.18 -22.03 -28.82
N LEU A 49 25.12 -21.22 -28.82
CA LEU A 49 25.23 -19.77 -28.67
C LEU A 49 25.51 -19.37 -27.22
N MET A 50 24.86 -20.01 -26.25
CA MET A 50 25.07 -19.71 -24.83
C MET A 50 26.47 -20.10 -24.33
N CYS A 51 27.10 -21.11 -24.95
CA CYS A 51 28.48 -21.51 -24.65
C CYS A 51 29.56 -20.65 -25.35
N ARG A 52 29.17 -19.68 -26.18
CA ARG A 52 30.09 -18.79 -26.92
C ARG A 52 30.17 -17.38 -26.37
N LEU A 53 29.32 -17.03 -25.40
CA LEU A 53 29.38 -15.74 -24.74
C LEU A 53 30.64 -15.65 -23.87
N PRO A 54 31.36 -14.51 -23.88
CA PRO A 54 32.38 -14.22 -22.90
C PRO A 54 31.86 -14.39 -21.47
N SER A 55 32.75 -14.78 -20.57
CA SER A 55 32.41 -15.07 -19.17
C SER A 55 31.80 -13.84 -18.48
N GLU A 56 32.27 -12.65 -18.82
CA GLU A 56 31.80 -11.37 -18.29
C GLU A 56 30.33 -11.11 -18.65
N LEU A 57 29.93 -11.44 -19.88
CA LEU A 57 28.53 -11.29 -20.32
C LEU A 57 27.62 -12.31 -19.64
N LEU A 58 28.08 -13.55 -19.47
CA LEU A 58 27.34 -14.58 -18.73
C LEU A 58 27.14 -14.18 -17.26
N GLN A 59 28.19 -13.68 -16.61
CA GLN A 59 28.10 -13.16 -15.24
C GLN A 59 27.12 -11.98 -15.16
N SER A 60 27.18 -11.05 -16.11
CA SER A 60 26.22 -9.94 -16.20
C SER A 60 24.79 -10.43 -16.43
N ILE A 61 24.57 -11.55 -17.14
CA ILE A 61 23.23 -12.13 -17.28
C ILE A 61 22.78 -12.73 -15.95
N PHE A 62 23.66 -13.43 -15.23
CA PHE A 62 23.34 -13.99 -13.91
C PHE A 62 22.98 -12.91 -12.90
N THR A 63 23.62 -11.75 -12.93
CA THR A 63 23.24 -10.65 -12.03
C THR A 63 21.85 -10.12 -12.32
N GLN A 64 21.38 -10.18 -13.58
CA GLN A 64 20.00 -9.81 -13.94
C GLN A 64 18.97 -10.85 -13.48
N THR A 65 19.38 -12.08 -13.18
CA THR A 65 18.48 -13.08 -12.57
C THR A 65 18.26 -12.82 -11.09
N LEU A 66 19.09 -11.98 -10.45
CA LEU A 66 18.76 -11.41 -9.16
C LEU A 66 17.55 -10.51 -9.37
N SER A 67 16.39 -11.12 -9.14
CA SER A 67 15.11 -10.48 -9.23
C SER A 67 15.14 -9.09 -8.58
N PRO A 68 14.71 -8.00 -9.25
CA PRO A 68 14.52 -6.68 -8.62
C PRO A 68 13.30 -6.69 -7.66
N GLN A 69 12.97 -7.86 -7.13
CA GLN A 69 11.74 -8.14 -6.41
C GLN A 69 11.85 -7.57 -5.00
N PHE A 70 11.15 -6.45 -4.83
CA PHE A 70 10.86 -5.74 -3.59
C PHE A 70 12.01 -4.87 -3.07
N GLU A 71 12.29 -3.77 -3.77
CA GLU A 71 12.73 -2.50 -3.16
C GLU A 71 11.61 -1.87 -2.31
N GLY A 72 10.92 -2.68 -1.50
CA GLY A 72 10.23 -2.19 -0.33
C GLY A 72 11.20 -2.40 0.82
N ASP A 73 11.76 -1.33 1.37
CA ASP A 73 12.92 -1.35 2.28
C ASP A 73 12.78 -2.28 3.51
N LEU A 74 11.57 -2.74 3.83
CA LEU A 74 11.27 -3.62 4.96
C LEU A 74 11.35 -5.13 4.68
N LEU A 75 11.45 -5.57 3.42
CA LEU A 75 11.34 -6.99 3.01
C LEU A 75 12.70 -7.65 2.71
N LEU A 76 13.70 -7.43 3.56
CA LEU A 76 15.01 -8.12 3.48
C LEU A 76 14.91 -9.66 3.62
N TRP A 77 13.73 -10.20 3.90
CA TRP A 77 13.48 -11.65 3.93
C TRP A 77 13.76 -12.30 2.57
N MET A 78 14.56 -13.38 2.61
CA MET A 78 14.87 -14.22 1.47
C MET A 78 14.84 -15.67 1.93
N SER A 79 14.15 -16.54 1.18
CA SER A 79 14.19 -17.99 1.41
C SER A 79 15.39 -18.62 0.70
N THR A 80 15.85 -19.78 1.16
CA THR A 80 16.91 -20.58 0.50
C THR A 80 16.55 -20.97 -0.94
N PHE A 81 15.27 -21.05 -1.27
CA PHE A 81 14.78 -21.30 -2.64
C PHE A 81 14.96 -20.12 -3.60
N GLN A 82 15.24 -18.92 -3.09
CA GLN A 82 15.46 -17.70 -3.89
C GLN A 82 16.94 -17.44 -4.18
N LEU A 83 17.83 -18.30 -3.68
CA LEU A 83 19.23 -18.29 -4.05
C LEU A 83 19.38 -18.71 -5.52
N PRO A 84 20.43 -18.24 -6.21
CA PRO A 84 20.64 -18.47 -7.64
C PRO A 84 21.13 -19.90 -7.93
N TRP A 85 20.47 -20.91 -7.37
CA TRP A 85 20.81 -22.31 -7.56
C TRP A 85 20.64 -22.71 -9.01
N GLU A 86 19.57 -22.24 -9.66
CA GLU A 86 19.19 -22.63 -11.01
C GLU A 86 20.31 -22.35 -12.01
N VAL A 87 20.90 -21.15 -11.96
CA VAL A 87 22.04 -20.79 -12.83
C VAL A 87 23.28 -21.65 -12.55
N SER A 88 23.48 -22.11 -11.31
CA SER A 88 24.59 -22.99 -10.94
C SER A 88 24.40 -24.47 -11.35
N GLN A 89 23.18 -24.86 -11.76
CA GLN A 89 22.83 -26.25 -12.10
C GLN A 89 22.66 -26.51 -13.60
N VAL A 90 22.88 -25.52 -14.46
CA VAL A 90 22.74 -25.68 -15.93
C VAL A 90 23.88 -26.52 -16.52
N CYS A 91 25.13 -26.10 -16.34
CA CYS A 91 26.31 -26.80 -16.84
C CYS A 91 27.56 -26.47 -16.00
N ARG A 92 28.68 -27.18 -16.24
CA ARG A 92 29.94 -26.95 -15.50
C ARG A 92 30.47 -25.53 -15.63
N LEU A 93 30.40 -24.94 -16.83
CA LEU A 93 30.82 -23.56 -17.07
C LEU A 93 30.01 -22.57 -16.23
N TRP A 94 28.69 -22.70 -16.26
CA TRP A 94 27.78 -21.82 -15.54
C TRP A 94 27.93 -21.97 -14.03
N ARG A 95 28.12 -23.19 -13.54
CA ARG A 95 28.42 -23.45 -12.13
C ARG A 95 29.68 -22.72 -11.68
N ASN A 96 30.77 -22.84 -12.44
CA ASN A 96 32.03 -22.18 -12.10
C ASN A 96 31.83 -20.66 -12.11
N LEU A 97 31.23 -20.12 -13.17
CA LEU A 97 30.97 -18.68 -13.27
C LEU A 97 30.09 -18.18 -12.13
N ALA A 98 28.99 -18.87 -11.80
CA ALA A 98 28.10 -18.49 -10.71
C ALA A 98 28.84 -18.48 -9.36
N ILE A 99 29.62 -19.52 -9.05
CA ILE A 99 30.44 -19.59 -7.82
C ILE A 99 31.44 -18.43 -7.75
N PHE A 100 32.09 -18.09 -8.87
CA PHE A 100 33.04 -16.98 -8.98
C PHE A 100 32.40 -15.61 -9.24
N THR A 101 31.09 -15.46 -9.02
CA THR A 101 30.39 -14.17 -9.13
C THR A 101 29.85 -13.76 -7.76
N PRO A 102 30.66 -13.09 -6.90
CA PRO A 102 30.32 -12.87 -5.50
C PRO A 102 29.01 -12.11 -5.24
N ILE A 103 28.61 -11.23 -6.15
CA ILE A 103 27.36 -10.46 -6.04
C ILE A 103 26.11 -11.36 -6.00
N LEU A 104 26.18 -12.58 -6.53
CA LEU A 104 25.09 -13.56 -6.48
C LEU A 104 24.85 -14.11 -5.06
N TRP A 105 25.87 -14.06 -4.21
CA TRP A 105 25.90 -14.70 -2.89
C TRP A 105 25.91 -13.68 -1.74
N ARG A 106 25.87 -12.38 -2.04
CA ARG A 106 25.92 -11.31 -1.03
C ARG A 106 24.66 -11.19 -0.16
N ARG A 107 23.52 -11.68 -0.64
CA ARG A 107 22.26 -11.67 0.13
C ARG A 107 22.08 -13.06 0.72
N LEU A 108 22.21 -13.16 2.03
CA LEU A 108 22.03 -14.42 2.72
C LEU A 108 20.53 -14.72 2.86
N PRO A 109 20.14 -16.01 2.86
CA PRO A 109 18.80 -16.39 3.26
C PRO A 109 18.53 -15.94 4.70
N ALA A 110 17.26 -15.76 5.06
CA ALA A 110 16.88 -15.43 6.42
C ALA A 110 17.35 -16.53 7.37
N ILE A 111 18.05 -16.12 8.44
CA ILE A 111 18.64 -17.01 9.44
C ILE A 111 17.67 -17.04 10.60
N ASP A 112 16.94 -18.15 10.71
CA ASP A 112 15.95 -18.36 11.78
C ASP A 112 16.59 -19.17 12.92
N MET A 113 17.02 -18.46 13.95
CA MET A 113 17.66 -19.01 15.16
C MET A 113 16.66 -19.69 16.09
N ASP A 114 15.37 -19.57 15.82
CA ASP A 114 14.35 -20.32 16.57
C ASP A 114 14.28 -21.79 16.13
N GLN A 115 14.83 -22.12 14.95
CA GLN A 115 14.86 -23.46 14.40
C GLN A 115 16.09 -24.24 14.89
N VAL A 116 15.87 -25.48 15.32
CA VAL A 116 16.95 -26.38 15.77
C VAL A 116 17.93 -26.68 14.64
N GLU A 117 17.45 -26.69 13.39
CA GLU A 117 18.26 -26.88 12.19
C GLU A 117 19.36 -25.83 12.04
N SER A 118 19.15 -24.61 12.57
CA SER A 118 20.13 -23.52 12.46
C SER A 118 21.37 -23.72 13.33
N GLU A 119 21.32 -24.65 14.29
CA GLU A 119 22.45 -25.06 15.12
C GLU A 119 23.21 -26.27 14.54
N GLN A 120 22.64 -26.96 13.54
CA GLN A 120 23.25 -28.15 12.96
C GLN A 120 24.51 -27.80 12.16
N SER A 121 25.53 -28.64 12.26
CA SER A 121 26.81 -28.46 11.56
C SER A 121 26.63 -28.27 10.05
N SER A 122 25.70 -29.00 9.42
CA SER A 122 25.40 -28.86 7.99
C SER A 122 24.87 -27.47 7.60
N TYR A 123 24.10 -26.84 8.48
CA TYR A 123 23.61 -25.48 8.28
C TYR A 123 24.72 -24.45 8.47
N LEU A 124 25.56 -24.63 9.48
CA LEU A 124 26.71 -23.77 9.75
C LEU A 124 27.72 -23.83 8.60
N GLU A 125 28.04 -25.02 8.09
CA GLU A 125 28.87 -25.22 6.89
C GLU A 125 28.26 -24.54 5.66
N PHE A 126 26.94 -24.64 5.49
CA PHE A 126 26.23 -23.93 4.42
C PHE A 126 26.39 -22.40 4.55
N LEU A 127 26.24 -21.86 5.75
CA LEU A 127 26.40 -20.43 6.03
C LEU A 127 27.84 -19.95 5.75
N GLU A 128 28.84 -20.69 6.20
CA GLU A 128 30.26 -20.41 5.92
C GLU A 128 30.54 -20.42 4.41
N GLU A 129 30.03 -21.40 3.68
CA GLU A 129 30.21 -21.50 2.23
C GLU A 129 29.56 -20.31 1.50
N MET A 130 28.38 -19.86 1.96
CA MET A 130 27.74 -18.65 1.42
C MET A 130 28.59 -17.40 1.67
N LEU A 131 29.09 -17.23 2.89
CA LEU A 131 29.97 -16.12 3.26
C LEU A 131 31.27 -16.14 2.45
N LYS A 132 31.86 -17.31 2.25
CA LYS A 132 33.04 -17.52 1.41
C LYS A 132 32.78 -17.13 -0.05
N ARG A 133 31.64 -17.54 -0.64
CA ARG A 133 31.27 -17.19 -2.02
C ARG A 133 30.99 -15.70 -2.20
N SER A 134 30.43 -15.05 -1.18
CA SER A 134 30.23 -13.59 -1.18
C SER A 134 31.55 -12.79 -1.14
N SER A 135 32.67 -13.45 -0.84
CA SER A 135 34.04 -12.92 -0.91
C SER A 135 34.23 -11.61 -0.15
N GLY A 136 34.51 -10.48 -0.82
CA GLY A 136 34.63 -9.16 -0.18
C GLY A 136 33.37 -8.28 -0.30
N MET A 137 32.27 -8.80 -0.84
CA MET A 137 31.08 -7.98 -1.11
C MET A 137 30.38 -7.53 0.18
N PRO A 138 29.74 -6.35 0.18
CA PRO A 138 28.85 -5.96 1.27
C PRO A 138 27.60 -6.85 1.33
N ILE A 139 27.33 -7.39 2.52
CA ILE A 139 26.37 -8.46 2.77
C ILE A 139 25.03 -7.88 3.22
N HIS A 140 23.93 -8.51 2.78
CA HIS A 140 22.58 -8.27 3.29
C HIS A 140 22.15 -9.42 4.18
N LEU A 141 21.76 -9.10 5.41
CA LEU A 141 21.43 -10.06 6.45
C LEU A 141 20.01 -9.85 6.97
N HIS A 142 19.35 -10.97 7.22
CA HIS A 142 18.11 -11.02 7.99
C HIS A 142 18.25 -12.11 9.07
N ILE A 143 18.18 -11.69 10.33
CA ILE A 143 18.25 -12.56 11.51
C ILE A 143 16.86 -12.57 12.16
N SER A 144 16.32 -13.76 12.41
CA SER A 144 15.09 -13.99 13.16
C SER A 144 15.41 -14.82 14.41
N ALA A 145 15.07 -14.31 15.59
CA ALA A 145 15.29 -14.94 16.89
C ALA A 145 14.20 -14.48 17.86
N ARG A 146 12.95 -14.84 17.56
CA ARG A 146 11.75 -14.29 18.20
C ARG A 146 11.43 -14.98 19.53
N LEU A 147 12.03 -16.13 19.82
CA LEU A 147 11.90 -16.79 21.11
C LEU A 147 13.00 -16.31 22.06
N PRO A 148 12.73 -16.23 23.38
CA PRO A 148 13.73 -15.79 24.35
C PRO A 148 14.81 -16.86 24.56
N ASN A 149 15.99 -16.42 25.02
CA ASN A 149 17.15 -17.26 25.35
C ASN A 149 17.74 -18.01 24.15
N ARG A 150 17.74 -17.35 22.98
CA ARG A 150 18.33 -17.91 21.75
C ARG A 150 19.81 -17.62 21.61
N PHE A 151 20.34 -16.78 22.48
CA PHE A 151 21.74 -16.43 22.46
C PHE A 151 22.46 -16.95 23.72
N PRO A 152 23.68 -17.51 23.60
CA PRO A 152 24.54 -17.55 22.41
C PRO A 152 24.04 -18.51 21.32
N HIS A 153 24.27 -18.16 20.06
CA HIS A 153 23.90 -18.98 18.90
C HIS A 153 25.11 -19.19 17.98
N PRO A 154 25.45 -20.41 17.56
CA PRO A 154 26.66 -20.67 16.77
C PRO A 154 26.69 -19.93 15.42
N ALA A 155 25.52 -19.74 14.79
CA ALA A 155 25.43 -18.92 13.58
C ALA A 155 25.83 -17.45 13.80
N MET A 156 25.60 -16.88 14.99
CA MET A 156 26.06 -15.52 15.31
C MET A 156 27.58 -15.44 15.38
N ASP A 157 28.25 -16.46 15.92
CA ASP A 157 29.71 -16.49 16.00
C ASP A 157 30.34 -16.45 14.61
N ILE A 158 29.70 -17.09 13.62
CA ILE A 158 30.12 -17.05 12.20
C ILE A 158 29.82 -15.67 11.59
N LEU A 159 28.61 -15.14 11.78
CA LEU A 159 28.18 -13.88 11.16
C LEU A 159 28.99 -12.68 11.65
N THR A 160 29.26 -12.61 12.95
CA THR A 160 29.91 -11.47 13.61
C THR A 160 31.36 -11.28 13.14
N GLN A 161 32.04 -12.35 12.74
CA GLN A 161 33.37 -12.31 12.09
C GLN A 161 33.38 -11.52 10.77
N HIS A 162 32.22 -11.33 10.15
CA HIS A 162 32.04 -10.57 8.91
C HIS A 162 31.25 -9.28 9.10
N SER A 163 31.11 -8.79 10.33
CA SER A 163 30.30 -7.61 10.67
C SER A 163 30.73 -6.32 9.95
N ASN A 164 32.02 -6.20 9.62
CA ASN A 164 32.57 -5.12 8.78
C ASN A 164 32.02 -5.06 7.36
N ARG A 165 31.42 -6.14 6.87
CA ARG A 165 30.84 -6.22 5.54
C ARG A 165 29.32 -6.09 5.56
N TRP A 166 28.68 -6.04 6.72
CA TRP A 166 27.22 -5.91 6.79
C TRP A 166 26.82 -4.54 6.22
N GLN A 167 26.03 -4.53 5.16
CA GLN A 167 25.51 -3.30 4.55
C GLN A 167 24.05 -3.06 4.91
N LYS A 168 23.25 -4.13 4.86
CA LYS A 168 21.84 -4.08 5.27
C LYS A 168 21.64 -5.15 6.33
N LEU A 169 21.20 -4.73 7.52
CA LEU A 169 20.94 -5.63 8.64
C LEU A 169 19.48 -5.49 9.05
N LYS A 170 18.74 -6.60 8.96
CA LYS A 170 17.42 -6.75 9.56
C LYS A 170 17.48 -7.75 10.70
N VAL A 171 16.96 -7.37 11.86
CA VAL A 171 16.88 -8.22 13.05
C VAL A 171 15.44 -8.23 13.54
N GLU A 172 14.87 -9.42 13.66
CA GLU A 172 13.59 -9.66 14.33
C GLU A 172 13.86 -10.56 15.54
N ALA A 173 14.08 -9.96 16.71
CA ALA A 173 14.58 -10.70 17.86
C ALA A 173 14.05 -10.20 19.21
N THR A 174 14.21 -11.03 20.25
CA THR A 174 14.14 -10.55 21.64
C THR A 174 15.36 -9.69 22.00
N HIS A 175 15.30 -9.00 23.14
CA HIS A 175 16.34 -8.05 23.54
C HIS A 175 17.68 -8.70 23.92
N ASP A 176 17.71 -10.01 24.12
CA ASP A 176 18.90 -10.82 24.38
C ASP A 176 19.94 -10.80 23.24
N ILE A 177 19.58 -10.33 22.04
CA ILE A 177 20.54 -10.09 20.94
C ILE A 177 21.45 -8.87 21.19
N LEU A 178 21.01 -7.88 21.98
CA LEU A 178 21.71 -6.60 22.10
C LEU A 178 23.14 -6.73 22.65
N PRO A 179 23.42 -7.55 23.69
CA PRO A 179 24.80 -7.79 24.13
C PRO A 179 25.72 -8.36 23.04
N TYR A 180 25.19 -9.16 22.11
CA TYR A 180 25.96 -9.71 20.99
C TYR A 180 26.30 -8.64 19.97
N LEU A 181 25.35 -7.75 19.67
CA LEU A 181 25.60 -6.61 18.79
C LEU A 181 26.55 -5.59 19.44
N ASP A 182 26.44 -5.37 20.75
CA ASP A 182 27.36 -4.50 21.50
C ASP A 182 28.81 -5.01 21.45
N SER A 183 29.01 -6.33 21.50
CA SER A 183 30.35 -6.94 21.39
C SER A 183 31.08 -6.61 20.09
N ILE A 184 30.35 -6.22 19.03
CA ILE A 184 30.89 -5.84 17.72
C ILE A 184 30.65 -4.38 17.34
N LYS A 185 30.30 -3.50 18.29
CA LYS A 185 29.86 -2.12 18.02
C LYS A 185 30.78 -1.24 17.18
N ASN A 186 32.07 -1.54 17.15
CA ASN A 186 33.08 -0.79 16.38
C ASN A 186 33.36 -1.39 15.00
N GLN A 187 32.64 -2.45 14.61
CA GLN A 187 32.91 -3.19 13.38
C GLN A 187 31.96 -2.84 12.25
N PHE A 188 30.94 -1.99 12.43
CA PHE A 188 29.91 -1.70 11.42
C PHE A 188 30.36 -0.71 10.30
N SER A 189 31.52 -0.92 9.70
CA SER A 189 32.13 0.01 8.72
C SER A 189 31.41 0.09 7.36
N SER A 190 30.62 -0.93 7.01
CA SER A 190 29.82 -0.97 5.77
C SER A 190 28.33 -0.75 5.98
N LEU A 191 27.86 -0.67 7.24
CA LEU A 191 26.44 -0.67 7.56
C LEU A 191 25.79 0.61 7.04
N GLN A 192 24.79 0.43 6.19
CA GLN A 192 24.06 1.51 5.52
C GLN A 192 22.59 1.54 5.95
N ALA A 193 21.95 0.37 6.02
CA ALA A 193 20.56 0.25 6.46
C ALA A 193 20.45 -0.69 7.67
N LEU A 194 19.73 -0.25 8.69
CA LEU A 194 19.46 -0.98 9.92
C LEU A 194 17.95 -1.07 10.17
N ILE A 195 17.45 -2.28 10.39
CA ILE A 195 16.05 -2.54 10.70
C ILE A 195 15.99 -3.44 11.93
N LEU A 196 15.47 -2.92 13.05
CA LEU A 196 15.36 -3.66 14.31
C LEU A 196 13.90 -3.81 14.71
N PHE A 197 13.45 -5.05 14.90
CA PHE A 197 12.17 -5.39 15.53
C PHE A 197 12.45 -6.09 16.86
N LEU A 198 12.27 -5.37 17.97
CA LEU A 198 12.52 -5.82 19.33
C LEU A 198 11.21 -5.79 20.14
N CYS A 199 10.26 -6.63 19.73
CA CYS A 199 8.90 -6.64 20.30
C CYS A 199 8.43 -8.04 20.74
N PHE A 200 9.34 -9.01 20.84
CA PHE A 200 9.01 -10.42 21.04
C PHE A 200 9.12 -10.91 22.49
N ASP A 201 9.66 -10.10 23.40
CA ASP A 201 9.73 -10.35 24.84
C ASP A 201 9.03 -9.24 25.65
N ARG A 202 9.03 -9.41 26.98
CA ARG A 202 8.52 -8.38 27.86
C ARG A 202 9.41 -7.13 27.77
N PRO A 203 8.82 -5.93 27.90
CA PRO A 203 9.58 -4.69 27.83
C PRO A 203 10.77 -4.70 28.77
N TYR A 204 11.91 -4.15 28.33
CA TYR A 204 12.90 -3.68 29.27
C TYR A 204 12.20 -2.79 30.29
N SER A 205 12.30 -3.13 31.57
CA SER A 205 11.62 -2.40 32.64
C SER A 205 12.21 -0.99 32.88
N ASN A 206 13.20 -0.57 32.08
CA ASN A 206 13.85 0.72 32.20
C ASN A 206 13.87 1.48 30.86
N PRO A 207 13.03 2.52 30.68
CA PRO A 207 13.01 3.36 29.48
C PRO A 207 14.24 4.26 29.33
N ASP A 208 15.07 4.41 30.37
CA ASP A 208 16.27 5.27 30.36
C ASP A 208 17.52 4.54 29.83
N LEU A 209 17.39 3.27 29.43
CA LEU A 209 18.51 2.51 28.92
C LEU A 209 18.94 3.05 27.55
N THR A 210 20.22 3.38 27.43
CA THR A 210 20.81 3.91 26.19
C THR A 210 21.81 2.92 25.60
N PHE A 211 21.77 2.73 24.28
CA PHE A 211 22.59 1.79 23.52
C PHE A 211 23.44 2.54 22.48
N ASP A 212 24.77 2.47 22.59
CA ASP A 212 25.71 3.10 21.65
C ASP A 212 26.22 2.16 20.55
N ILE A 213 25.56 1.00 20.40
CA ILE A 213 25.94 -0.12 19.52
C ILE A 213 26.22 0.32 18.08
N PHE A 214 25.43 1.26 17.56
CA PHE A 214 25.51 1.70 16.15
C PHE A 214 26.10 3.10 16.00
N ASN A 215 26.67 3.67 17.05
CA ASN A 215 27.22 5.02 17.03
C ASN A 215 28.43 5.14 16.07
N ILE A 216 29.23 4.08 15.95
CA ILE A 216 30.41 4.01 15.06
C ILE A 216 30.07 3.24 13.77
N ALA A 217 29.03 3.68 13.06
CA ALA A 217 28.62 3.15 11.75
C ALA A 217 28.67 4.26 10.68
N PRO A 218 29.84 4.55 10.07
CA PRO A 218 30.07 5.76 9.27
C PRO A 218 29.32 5.84 7.92
N LYS A 219 28.62 4.78 7.54
CA LYS A 219 27.79 4.75 6.31
C LYS A 219 26.30 4.63 6.60
N LEU A 220 25.90 4.56 7.87
CA LEU A 220 24.51 4.36 8.27
C LEU A 220 23.70 5.58 7.89
N ASP A 221 22.77 5.41 6.95
CA ASP A 221 21.92 6.47 6.43
C ASP A 221 20.42 6.14 6.54
N ASP A 222 20.05 4.87 6.74
CA ASP A 222 18.66 4.41 6.86
C ASP A 222 18.46 3.56 8.13
N VAL A 223 17.53 3.98 8.98
CA VAL A 223 17.21 3.30 10.25
C VAL A 223 15.70 3.13 10.40
N TYR A 224 15.28 1.90 10.68
CA TYR A 224 13.94 1.54 11.09
C TYR A 224 13.97 0.83 12.44
N LEU A 225 13.20 1.32 13.41
CA LEU A 225 13.05 0.72 14.74
C LEU A 225 11.60 0.34 15.02
N GLU A 226 11.35 -0.85 15.54
CA GLU A 226 10.04 -1.28 16.01
C GLU A 226 10.10 -2.04 17.32
N GLY A 227 9.12 -1.78 18.19
CA GLY A 227 9.03 -2.38 19.52
C GLY A 227 9.53 -1.45 20.63
N GLN A 228 9.30 -1.86 21.88
CA GLN A 228 9.66 -1.04 23.06
C GLN A 228 11.16 -1.14 23.33
N THR A 229 11.95 -0.37 22.57
CA THR A 229 13.39 -0.30 22.74
C THR A 229 13.79 0.79 23.72
N GLY A 230 15.00 0.69 24.30
CA GLY A 230 15.67 1.85 24.89
C GLY A 230 16.06 2.89 23.83
N SER A 231 16.78 3.94 24.23
CA SER A 231 17.32 4.93 23.29
C SER A 231 18.59 4.39 22.61
N PHE A 232 18.67 4.43 21.28
CA PHE A 232 19.87 4.14 20.51
C PHE A 232 20.57 5.42 20.09
N VAL A 233 21.89 5.46 20.30
CA VAL A 233 22.76 6.51 19.79
C VAL A 233 23.18 6.13 18.37
N PHE A 234 22.86 7.00 17.43
CA PHE A 234 23.24 6.87 16.02
C PHE A 234 24.16 8.01 15.59
N PRO A 235 24.89 7.86 14.48
CA PRO A 235 25.57 8.97 13.80
C PRO A 235 24.53 9.90 13.14
N PHE A 236 23.82 10.69 13.93
CA PHE A 236 22.63 11.46 13.52
C PHE A 236 22.85 12.39 12.31
N ASN A 237 24.06 12.93 12.15
CA ASN A 237 24.40 13.90 11.11
C ASN A 237 24.44 13.33 9.68
N GLN A 238 24.51 12.01 9.52
CA GLN A 238 24.54 11.34 8.21
C GLN A 238 23.25 10.56 7.90
N LEU A 239 22.33 10.46 8.87
CA LEU A 239 21.03 9.81 8.65
C LEU A 239 20.22 10.58 7.60
N LEU A 240 19.78 9.86 6.58
CA LEU A 240 18.92 10.35 5.50
C LEU A 240 17.47 9.91 5.69
N ARG A 241 17.25 8.71 6.23
CA ARG A 241 15.94 8.16 6.54
C ARG A 241 15.90 7.62 7.97
N TYR A 242 14.84 7.98 8.68
CA TYR A 242 14.56 7.46 10.00
C TYR A 242 13.07 7.13 10.12
N SER A 243 12.77 5.92 10.54
CA SER A 243 11.42 5.44 10.81
C SER A 243 11.39 4.74 12.16
N GLN A 244 10.29 4.91 12.89
CA GLN A 244 10.08 4.18 14.12
C GLN A 244 8.62 3.80 14.29
N ARG A 245 8.35 2.68 14.97
CA ARG A 245 7.02 2.23 15.35
C ARG A 245 7.03 1.69 16.78
N THR A 246 6.14 2.16 17.64
CA THR A 246 5.98 1.63 19.03
C THR A 246 7.27 1.66 19.89
N VAL A 247 8.16 2.62 19.63
CA VAL A 247 9.47 2.83 20.32
C VAL A 247 9.36 3.80 21.51
N SER A 248 10.40 3.85 22.37
CA SER A 248 10.49 4.84 23.46
C SER A 248 10.23 6.26 22.97
N ARG A 249 9.62 7.04 23.85
CA ARG A 249 9.24 8.44 23.63
C ARG A 249 10.43 9.30 23.17
N ASN A 250 11.63 9.07 23.70
CA ASN A 250 12.77 9.97 23.50
C ASN A 250 13.49 9.77 22.16
N GLN A 251 13.42 8.59 21.56
CA GLN A 251 14.23 8.26 20.39
C GLN A 251 13.95 9.18 19.19
N ALA A 252 12.69 9.35 18.78
CA ALA A 252 12.36 10.25 17.67
C ALA A 252 12.79 11.69 17.96
N PHE A 253 12.71 12.14 19.21
CA PHE A 253 13.09 13.50 19.58
C PHE A 253 14.61 13.70 19.50
N GLU A 254 15.38 12.72 19.95
CA GLU A 254 16.84 12.75 19.79
C GLU A 254 17.24 12.80 18.32
N VAL A 255 16.58 12.01 17.46
CA VAL A 255 16.82 12.05 16.00
C VAL A 255 16.44 13.41 15.42
N MET A 256 15.23 13.91 15.71
CA MET A 256 14.78 15.22 15.19
C MET A 256 15.67 16.37 15.67
N ARG A 257 16.20 16.31 16.89
CA ARG A 257 17.07 17.35 17.43
C ARG A 257 18.48 17.32 16.85
N ASN A 258 19.02 16.13 16.58
CA ASN A 258 20.43 15.96 16.24
C ASN A 258 20.68 15.70 14.74
N SER A 259 19.65 15.40 13.94
CA SER A 259 19.79 15.10 12.52
C SER A 259 19.56 16.33 11.64
N SER A 260 20.65 16.87 11.09
CA SER A 260 20.61 17.96 10.11
C SER A 260 20.46 17.49 8.65
N SER A 261 20.83 16.25 8.34
CA SER A 261 20.81 15.68 6.97
C SER A 261 19.54 14.90 6.62
N LEU A 262 18.60 14.76 7.56
CA LEU A 262 17.43 13.92 7.42
C LEU A 262 16.54 14.39 6.25
N ARG A 263 16.13 13.46 5.40
CA ARG A 263 15.23 13.69 4.26
C ARG A 263 13.85 13.07 4.46
N THR A 264 13.82 11.89 5.07
CA THR A 264 12.60 11.14 5.34
C THR A 264 12.49 10.83 6.82
N LEU A 265 11.37 11.22 7.43
CA LEU A 265 11.09 11.02 8.84
C LEU A 265 9.71 10.37 9.01
N GLU A 266 9.67 9.21 9.66
CA GLU A 266 8.45 8.40 9.83
C GLU A 266 8.22 7.99 11.31
N PRO A 267 7.86 8.93 12.20
CA PRO A 267 7.55 8.60 13.59
C PRO A 267 6.12 8.05 13.72
N LEU A 268 6.02 6.72 13.83
CA LEU A 268 4.76 5.99 13.92
C LEU A 268 4.44 5.57 15.37
N GLY A 269 3.23 5.86 15.81
CA GLY A 269 2.75 5.54 17.16
C GLY A 269 3.34 6.46 18.24
N ILE A 270 3.40 7.77 17.99
CA ILE A 270 3.90 8.74 18.98
C ILE A 270 2.89 8.89 20.15
N PRO A 271 3.33 8.79 21.43
CA PRO A 271 2.48 9.07 22.58
C PRO A 271 2.28 10.58 22.82
N ALA A 272 1.18 10.95 23.49
CA ALA A 272 0.94 12.33 23.92
C ALA A 272 1.98 12.82 24.95
N ASP A 273 2.11 14.14 25.05
CA ASP A 273 2.73 14.89 26.15
C ASP A 273 4.26 14.91 26.20
N THR A 274 4.88 15.69 25.32
CA THR A 274 6.24 16.21 25.56
C THR A 274 6.39 17.69 25.21
N LEU A 275 7.18 18.38 26.03
CA LEU A 275 7.66 19.72 25.75
C LEU A 275 8.76 19.63 24.69
N LEU A 276 8.36 19.78 23.42
CA LEU A 276 9.33 19.92 22.34
C LEU A 276 9.93 21.34 22.36
N PRO A 277 11.27 21.49 22.26
CA PRO A 277 11.86 22.74 21.84
C PRO A 277 11.48 23.03 20.38
N ASP A 278 11.65 24.27 19.94
CA ASP A 278 11.51 24.60 18.53
C ASP A 278 12.61 23.87 17.74
N ILE A 279 12.21 23.02 16.78
CA ILE A 279 13.09 22.19 15.98
C ILE A 279 12.96 22.58 14.51
N ILE A 280 14.11 22.77 13.86
CA ILE A 280 14.20 23.05 12.43
C ILE A 280 14.82 21.85 11.74
N LEU A 281 14.10 21.25 10.80
CA LEU A 281 14.58 20.14 9.98
C LEU A 281 14.76 20.63 8.54
N PRO A 282 15.95 21.15 8.19
CA PRO A 282 16.14 21.94 6.96
C PRO A 282 16.03 21.12 5.67
N ASN A 283 16.28 19.80 5.73
CA ASN A 283 16.39 18.93 4.56
C ASN A 283 15.25 17.90 4.44
N VAL A 284 14.27 17.91 5.36
CA VAL A 284 13.19 16.93 5.37
C VAL A 284 12.22 17.22 4.23
N THR A 285 12.22 16.32 3.24
CA THR A 285 11.33 16.34 2.08
C THR A 285 10.06 15.52 2.29
N SER A 286 10.11 14.50 3.15
CA SER A 286 8.99 13.61 3.44
C SER A 286 8.81 13.39 4.94
N LEU A 287 7.62 13.67 5.45
CA LEU A 287 7.23 13.43 6.84
C LEU A 287 5.97 12.57 6.90
N ILE A 288 6.03 11.46 7.63
CA ILE A 288 4.90 10.56 7.88
C ILE A 288 4.71 10.41 9.39
N VAL A 289 3.58 10.89 9.91
CA VAL A 289 3.28 10.84 11.34
C VAL A 289 2.04 10.00 11.58
N GLU A 290 2.14 9.03 12.49
CA GLU A 290 0.99 8.26 12.99
C GLU A 290 0.86 8.46 14.50
N PHE A 291 -0.28 8.99 14.95
CA PHE A 291 -0.56 9.22 16.37
C PHE A 291 -1.35 8.06 16.98
N LEU A 292 -1.00 7.72 18.22
CA LEU A 292 -1.74 6.73 19.00
C LEU A 292 -3.16 7.24 19.35
N PRO A 293 -4.15 6.35 19.56
CA PRO A 293 -5.49 6.76 19.97
C PRO A 293 -5.49 7.58 21.28
N TYR A 294 -6.48 8.48 21.42
CA TYR A 294 -6.72 9.28 22.63
C TYR A 294 -5.56 10.20 23.07
N THR A 295 -4.74 10.66 22.12
CA THR A 295 -3.61 11.56 22.37
C THR A 295 -3.90 13.00 21.93
N SER A 296 -3.22 13.97 22.57
CA SER A 296 -3.10 15.34 22.06
C SER A 296 -1.96 15.39 21.05
N ASN A 297 -2.19 16.02 19.88
CA ASN A 297 -1.28 15.88 18.72
C ASN A 297 -0.72 17.22 18.20
N GLU A 298 -1.28 18.34 18.64
CA GLU A 298 -0.92 19.70 18.22
C GLU A 298 0.55 20.05 18.53
N TRP A 299 1.04 19.58 19.68
CA TRP A 299 2.36 19.91 20.23
C TRP A 299 3.53 19.64 19.27
N LEU A 300 3.39 18.64 18.39
CA LEU A 300 4.42 18.31 17.41
C LEU A 300 4.53 19.40 16.34
N PHE A 301 3.40 19.70 15.70
CA PHE A 301 3.36 20.64 14.59
C PHE A 301 3.47 22.09 15.03
N ASP A 302 3.26 22.43 16.30
CA ASP A 302 3.46 23.80 16.80
C ASP A 302 4.95 24.18 16.96
N ARG A 303 5.83 23.19 17.06
CA ARG A 303 7.27 23.38 17.34
C ARG A 303 8.19 22.99 16.19
N LEU A 304 7.67 22.33 15.16
CA LEU A 304 8.43 21.98 13.96
C LEU A 304 8.49 23.12 12.94
N THR A 305 9.62 23.23 12.25
CA THR A 305 9.81 24.06 11.06
C THR A 305 10.43 23.20 9.95
N LEU A 306 9.72 23.03 8.85
CA LEU A 306 10.03 22.10 7.76
C LEU A 306 10.09 22.85 6.41
N PRO A 307 11.18 23.58 6.11
CA PRO A 307 11.23 24.48 4.96
C PRO A 307 11.25 23.79 3.58
N THR A 308 11.56 22.50 3.53
CA THR A 308 11.74 21.74 2.29
C THR A 308 10.73 20.59 2.11
N VAL A 309 9.70 20.54 2.96
CA VAL A 309 8.72 19.42 2.94
C VAL A 309 7.89 19.43 1.65
N GLU A 310 8.02 18.35 0.87
CA GLU A 310 7.25 18.13 -0.35
C GLU A 310 6.10 17.13 -0.13
N SER A 311 6.24 16.23 0.83
CA SER A 311 5.25 15.19 1.16
C SER A 311 4.99 15.14 2.66
N LEU A 312 3.73 15.31 3.05
CA LEU A 312 3.27 15.26 4.43
C LEU A 312 2.10 14.29 4.56
N THR A 313 2.28 13.25 5.37
CA THR A 313 1.24 12.28 5.72
C THR A 313 1.02 12.30 7.23
N ILE A 314 -0.23 12.45 7.64
CA ILE A 314 -0.64 12.53 9.03
C ILE A 314 -1.85 11.61 9.21
N THR A 315 -1.70 10.64 10.11
CA THR A 315 -2.78 9.72 10.47
C THR A 315 -3.05 9.82 11.96
N GLN A 316 -4.31 10.08 12.31
CA GLN A 316 -4.77 10.17 13.68
C GLN A 316 -5.83 9.11 13.94
N SER A 317 -5.69 8.43 15.08
CA SER A 317 -6.66 7.44 15.55
C SER A 317 -7.86 8.09 16.27
N LYS A 318 -8.98 7.35 16.36
CA LYS A 318 -10.22 7.77 17.04
C LYS A 318 -9.96 8.31 18.46
N GLY A 319 -10.71 9.33 18.85
CA GLY A 319 -10.74 9.85 20.22
C GLY A 319 -9.61 10.81 20.60
N SER A 320 -8.73 11.13 19.66
CA SER A 320 -7.71 12.18 19.82
C SER A 320 -8.37 13.56 19.87
N ARG A 321 -7.77 14.50 20.62
CA ARG A 321 -8.30 15.85 20.85
C ARG A 321 -7.39 16.90 20.22
N GLY A 322 -7.99 18.01 19.78
CA GLY A 322 -7.28 19.18 19.27
C GLY A 322 -7.55 19.51 17.80
N ASP A 323 -7.17 20.71 17.40
CA ASP A 323 -7.21 21.24 16.04
C ASP A 323 -5.88 21.02 15.32
N LEU A 324 -5.67 19.78 14.88
CA LEU A 324 -4.45 19.40 14.17
C LEU A 324 -4.29 20.15 12.84
N ILE A 325 -5.39 20.49 12.16
CA ILE A 325 -5.34 21.20 10.88
C ILE A 325 -4.73 22.58 11.09
N ASP A 326 -5.14 23.30 12.14
CA ASP A 326 -4.59 24.62 12.44
C ASP A 326 -3.13 24.57 12.91
N SER A 327 -2.71 23.55 13.66
CA SER A 327 -1.28 23.35 13.98
C SER A 327 -0.44 23.08 12.74
N VAL A 328 -0.93 22.26 11.79
CA VAL A 328 -0.26 22.00 10.50
C VAL A 328 -0.21 23.28 9.65
N ARG A 329 -1.29 24.05 9.62
CA ARG A 329 -1.32 25.38 8.96
C ARG A 329 -0.25 26.30 9.55
N SER A 330 -0.17 26.35 10.89
CA SER A 330 0.82 27.16 11.61
C SER A 330 2.25 26.73 11.28
N MET A 331 2.50 25.42 11.21
CA MET A 331 3.80 24.88 10.77
C MET A 331 4.17 25.34 9.36
N ILE A 332 3.24 25.25 8.40
CA ILE A 332 3.48 25.67 7.01
C ILE A 332 3.81 27.16 6.96
N LEU A 333 3.03 27.99 7.66
CA LEU A 333 3.26 29.43 7.72
C LEU A 333 4.64 29.77 8.32
N ARG A 334 5.09 29.03 9.34
CA ARG A 334 6.43 29.19 9.92
C ARG A 334 7.56 28.72 9.00
N SER A 335 7.30 27.76 8.11
CA SER A 335 8.31 27.09 7.30
C SER A 335 8.72 27.84 6.02
N ARG A 336 8.35 29.12 5.89
CA ARG A 336 8.58 30.04 4.76
C ARG A 336 7.64 29.83 3.56
N SER A 337 7.49 30.90 2.78
CA SER A 337 6.70 31.01 1.56
C SER A 337 7.61 31.25 0.35
N PRO A 338 7.38 30.61 -0.81
CA PRO A 338 6.27 29.70 -1.11
C PRO A 338 6.43 28.30 -0.52
N CYS A 339 5.32 27.72 -0.06
CA CYS A 339 5.27 26.34 0.40
C CYS A 339 5.50 25.38 -0.78
N VAL A 340 6.48 24.48 -0.66
CA VAL A 340 6.84 23.50 -1.72
C VAL A 340 6.09 22.18 -1.61
N LEU A 341 5.05 22.12 -0.78
CA LEU A 341 4.28 20.91 -0.51
C LEU A 341 3.51 20.47 -1.75
N LYS A 342 3.81 19.27 -2.25
CA LYS A 342 3.16 18.64 -3.41
C LYS A 342 2.17 17.55 -2.99
N MET A 343 2.41 16.87 -1.88
CA MET A 343 1.55 15.78 -1.40
C MET A 343 1.13 16.00 0.04
N LEU A 344 -0.18 15.95 0.30
CA LEU A 344 -0.76 16.10 1.62
C LEU A 344 -1.80 15.02 1.87
N TYR A 345 -1.55 14.18 2.86
CA TYR A 345 -2.48 13.17 3.35
C TYR A 345 -2.80 13.44 4.81
N ILE A 346 -4.02 13.86 5.15
CA ILE A 346 -4.46 14.13 6.53
C ILE A 346 -5.71 13.32 6.84
N PHE A 347 -5.53 12.18 7.51
CA PHE A 347 -6.61 11.31 7.95
C PHE A 347 -6.86 11.52 9.45
N ILE A 348 -7.78 12.43 9.77
CA ILE A 348 -8.13 12.82 11.14
C ILE A 348 -9.60 12.55 11.45
N TRP A 349 -9.92 12.50 12.75
CA TRP A 349 -11.28 12.37 13.26
C TRP A 349 -11.75 13.72 13.82
N GLY A 350 -12.89 14.23 13.35
CA GLY A 350 -13.56 15.40 13.95
C GLY A 350 -13.07 16.78 13.51
N GLY A 351 -12.84 16.98 12.21
CA GLY A 351 -12.51 18.31 11.66
C GLY A 351 -13.70 19.28 11.73
N SER A 352 -13.43 20.58 11.86
CA SER A 352 -14.45 21.63 11.80
C SER A 352 -14.54 22.26 10.40
N SER A 353 -15.70 22.82 10.05
CA SER A 353 -15.94 23.41 8.73
C SER A 353 -14.97 24.58 8.46
N GLY A 354 -14.38 24.59 7.25
CA GLY A 354 -13.53 25.68 6.76
C GLY A 354 -12.05 25.58 7.15
N GLN A 355 -11.67 24.66 8.04
CA GLN A 355 -10.27 24.46 8.44
C GLN A 355 -9.43 23.95 7.27
N LEU A 356 -9.94 22.97 6.52
CA LEU A 356 -9.22 22.41 5.39
C LEU A 356 -9.02 23.47 4.31
N ALA A 357 -10.06 24.22 3.95
CA ALA A 357 -9.95 25.31 2.97
C ALA A 357 -8.89 26.34 3.39
N ASN A 358 -8.83 26.71 4.66
CA ASN A 358 -7.82 27.64 5.18
C ASN A 358 -6.40 27.08 5.14
N LEU A 359 -6.22 25.77 5.38
CA LEU A 359 -4.94 25.10 5.19
C LEU A 359 -4.51 25.11 3.70
N LEU A 360 -5.44 24.80 2.79
CA LEU A 360 -5.16 24.71 1.36
C LEU A 360 -4.82 26.06 0.71
N LYS A 361 -5.30 27.18 1.27
CA LYS A 361 -4.84 28.53 0.86
C LYS A 361 -3.33 28.71 1.05
N CYS A 362 -2.72 28.00 1.99
CA CYS A 362 -1.29 28.07 2.27
C CYS A 362 -0.44 27.11 1.40
N THR A 363 -1.06 26.24 0.60
CA THR A 363 -0.38 25.17 -0.16
C THR A 363 -0.68 25.21 -1.66
N PRO A 364 -0.44 26.33 -2.37
CA PRO A 364 -0.88 26.51 -3.76
C PRO A 364 -0.28 25.51 -4.77
N PHE A 365 0.86 24.90 -4.45
CA PHE A 365 1.57 23.94 -5.32
C PHE A 365 1.17 22.47 -5.10
N LEU A 366 0.10 22.22 -4.34
CA LEU A 366 -0.33 20.87 -4.02
C LEU A 366 -0.80 20.11 -5.28
N GLU A 367 -0.25 18.91 -5.47
CA GLU A 367 -0.55 18.01 -6.59
C GLU A 367 -1.42 16.82 -6.16
N CYS A 368 -1.26 16.35 -4.92
CA CYS A 368 -2.00 15.23 -4.34
C CYS A 368 -2.59 15.62 -2.99
N LEU A 369 -3.90 15.42 -2.82
CA LEU A 369 -4.63 15.60 -1.57
C LEU A 369 -5.32 14.29 -1.18
N GLY A 370 -5.08 13.84 0.05
CA GLY A 370 -5.85 12.79 0.69
C GLY A 370 -6.36 13.27 2.04
N THR A 371 -7.64 13.08 2.35
CA THR A 371 -8.14 13.45 3.68
C THR A 371 -9.35 12.61 4.10
N THR A 372 -9.67 12.58 5.38
CA THR A 372 -10.99 12.13 5.84
C THR A 372 -12.07 13.06 5.26
N MET A 373 -13.28 12.55 5.03
CA MET A 373 -14.38 13.30 4.42
C MET A 373 -14.46 14.74 4.95
N PRO A 374 -14.21 15.76 4.11
CA PRO A 374 -14.29 17.16 4.52
C PRO A 374 -15.74 17.60 4.76
N SER A 375 -15.91 18.77 5.36
CA SER A 375 -17.23 19.41 5.45
C SER A 375 -17.76 19.78 4.06
N PRO A 376 -19.09 19.91 3.86
CA PRO A 376 -19.65 20.40 2.60
C PRO A 376 -19.02 21.73 2.15
N ASP A 377 -18.81 22.67 3.07
CA ASP A 377 -18.22 23.99 2.77
C ASP A 377 -16.78 23.88 2.26
N ASP A 378 -15.96 22.99 2.85
CA ASP A 378 -14.59 22.76 2.39
C ASP A 378 -14.56 22.11 0.99
N ILE A 379 -15.51 21.20 0.70
CA ILE A 379 -15.66 20.57 -0.62
C ILE A 379 -16.08 21.62 -1.66
N LEU A 380 -17.03 22.51 -1.30
CA LEU A 380 -17.46 23.60 -2.17
C LEU A 380 -16.33 24.58 -2.47
N ALA A 381 -15.53 24.94 -1.46
CA ALA A 381 -14.36 25.81 -1.62
C ALA A 381 -13.27 25.20 -2.53
N LEU A 382 -13.13 23.86 -2.53
CA LEU A 382 -12.26 23.11 -3.43
C LEU A 382 -12.77 23.09 -4.88
N ALA A 383 -14.10 23.03 -5.05
CA ALA A 383 -14.78 23.00 -6.34
C ALA A 383 -14.68 24.34 -7.06
N SER A 384 -15.00 25.41 -6.34
CA SER A 384 -15.02 26.78 -6.87
C SER A 384 -14.73 27.78 -5.76
N ASN A 385 -14.00 28.84 -6.08
CA ASN A 385 -13.80 29.96 -5.16
C ASN A 385 -14.41 31.23 -5.79
N PRO A 386 -15.62 31.66 -5.40
CA PRO A 386 -16.25 32.85 -5.96
C PRO A 386 -15.51 34.15 -5.58
N ASP A 387 -14.80 34.15 -4.45
CA ASP A 387 -14.18 35.35 -3.86
C ASP A 387 -12.67 35.46 -4.13
N GLY A 388 -12.08 34.58 -4.96
CA GLY A 388 -10.64 34.60 -5.21
C GLY A 388 -10.10 33.49 -6.13
N PRO A 389 -8.76 33.30 -6.19
CA PRO A 389 -8.16 32.26 -7.01
C PRO A 389 -8.57 30.87 -6.52
N LEU A 390 -8.65 29.94 -7.47
CA LEU A 390 -8.99 28.54 -7.21
C LEU A 390 -8.03 27.94 -6.16
N LEU A 391 -8.57 27.24 -5.16
CA LEU A 391 -7.74 26.52 -4.19
C LEU A 391 -7.00 25.39 -4.90
N VAL A 392 -5.70 25.27 -4.60
CA VAL A 392 -4.81 24.20 -5.09
C VAL A 392 -4.97 23.93 -6.60
N PRO A 393 -4.62 24.88 -7.48
CA PRO A 393 -4.88 24.78 -8.93
C PRO A 393 -4.12 23.65 -9.63
N LEU A 394 -3.03 23.16 -9.03
CA LEU A 394 -2.21 22.06 -9.57
C LEU A 394 -2.67 20.66 -9.12
N LEU A 395 -3.70 20.59 -8.26
CA LEU A 395 -4.19 19.34 -7.69
C LEU A 395 -4.70 18.43 -8.81
N TRP A 396 -4.12 17.24 -8.95
CA TRP A 396 -4.51 16.26 -9.96
C TRP A 396 -5.02 14.94 -9.37
N ASN A 397 -4.69 14.67 -8.10
CA ASN A 397 -5.12 13.47 -7.39
C ASN A 397 -5.79 13.85 -6.07
N CYS A 398 -7.10 13.61 -5.95
CA CYS A 398 -7.87 13.89 -4.75
C CYS A 398 -8.49 12.60 -4.21
N THR A 399 -8.28 12.31 -2.93
CA THR A 399 -8.81 11.11 -2.26
C THR A 399 -9.52 11.49 -0.96
N PHE A 400 -10.81 11.18 -0.82
CA PHE A 400 -11.54 11.35 0.44
C PHE A 400 -11.86 10.01 1.08
N LYS A 401 -11.53 9.84 2.35
CA LYS A 401 -11.88 8.65 3.12
C LYS A 401 -13.25 8.86 3.77
N VAL A 402 -14.22 8.01 3.41
CA VAL A 402 -15.60 8.09 3.90
C VAL A 402 -15.72 7.30 5.20
N GLU A 403 -15.95 8.02 6.30
CA GLU A 403 -16.11 7.45 7.65
C GLU A 403 -17.54 7.70 8.16
N GLY A 404 -18.51 6.98 7.62
CA GLY A 404 -19.92 7.05 8.05
C GLY A 404 -20.90 7.46 6.95
N TRP A 405 -22.04 8.01 7.37
CA TRP A 405 -23.12 8.43 6.48
C TRP A 405 -22.80 9.77 5.84
N VAL A 406 -23.16 9.91 4.57
CA VAL A 406 -22.98 11.14 3.78
C VAL A 406 -24.33 11.85 3.70
N THR A 407 -24.37 13.16 3.90
CA THR A 407 -25.60 13.95 3.80
C THR A 407 -25.88 14.31 2.33
N GLU A 408 -27.11 14.69 2.02
CA GLU A 408 -27.48 15.17 0.68
C GLU A 408 -26.66 16.40 0.25
N GLU A 409 -26.37 17.31 1.20
CA GLU A 409 -25.50 18.46 1.00
C GLU A 409 -24.07 18.04 0.61
N THR A 410 -23.48 17.07 1.31
CA THR A 410 -22.15 16.53 0.97
C THR A 410 -22.16 15.88 -0.41
N THR A 411 -23.19 15.10 -0.73
CA THR A 411 -23.36 14.46 -2.05
C THR A 411 -23.43 15.49 -3.16
N ALA A 412 -24.20 16.57 -2.98
CA ALA A 412 -24.27 17.68 -3.92
C ALA A 412 -22.89 18.37 -4.10
N ALA A 413 -22.18 18.63 -3.00
CA ALA A 413 -20.85 19.23 -3.02
C ALA A 413 -19.82 18.33 -3.75
N LEU A 414 -19.84 17.01 -3.51
CA LEU A 414 -18.96 16.03 -4.17
C LEU A 414 -19.20 15.99 -5.69
N ASN A 415 -20.46 16.03 -6.10
CA ASN A 415 -20.82 16.06 -7.52
C ASN A 415 -20.36 17.37 -8.19
N LEU A 416 -20.55 18.51 -7.53
CA LEU A 416 -20.06 19.81 -8.01
C LEU A 416 -18.54 19.83 -8.13
N LEU A 417 -17.82 19.28 -7.14
CA LEU A 417 -16.36 19.14 -7.18
C LEU A 417 -15.91 18.28 -8.36
N GLY A 418 -16.58 17.14 -8.57
CA GLY A 418 -16.32 16.26 -9.70
C GLY A 418 -16.48 16.99 -11.04
N THR A 419 -17.61 17.66 -11.27
CA THR A 419 -17.87 18.36 -12.54
C THR A 419 -16.93 19.54 -12.74
N SER A 420 -16.69 20.36 -11.71
CA SER A 420 -15.83 21.56 -11.83
C SER A 420 -14.36 21.23 -12.05
N ARG A 421 -13.82 20.22 -11.36
CA ARG A 421 -12.38 19.93 -11.36
C ARG A 421 -11.97 18.76 -12.26
N CYS A 422 -12.87 17.82 -12.57
CA CYS A 422 -12.57 16.72 -13.50
C CYS A 422 -13.01 17.03 -14.94
N GLU A 423 -13.94 17.99 -15.14
CA GLU A 423 -14.54 18.31 -16.45
C GLU A 423 -14.53 19.84 -16.73
N PRO A 424 -13.36 20.53 -16.69
CA PRO A 424 -13.29 22.00 -16.73
C PRO A 424 -13.76 22.63 -18.05
N ASP A 425 -13.82 21.87 -19.16
CA ASP A 425 -14.17 22.37 -20.50
C ASP A 425 -15.66 22.77 -20.67
N GLU A 426 -16.50 22.65 -19.63
CA GLU A 426 -17.96 22.90 -19.72
C GLU A 426 -18.47 24.14 -18.93
N VAL A 427 -17.65 24.88 -18.17
CA VAL A 427 -18.16 26.04 -17.38
C VAL A 427 -18.41 27.30 -18.24
N ASN A 428 -18.01 27.31 -19.51
CA ASN A 428 -18.39 28.36 -20.44
C ASN A 428 -19.48 27.87 -21.39
N HIS A 429 -20.75 28.11 -21.07
CA HIS A 429 -21.79 28.63 -21.98
C HIS A 429 -23.17 28.44 -21.36
N GLU A 430 -23.72 29.52 -20.77
CA GLU A 430 -25.10 29.96 -20.97
C GLU A 430 -25.36 31.25 -20.16
N VAL A 431 -24.87 32.39 -20.65
CA VAL A 431 -25.48 33.70 -20.36
C VAL A 431 -25.38 34.55 -21.61
N ASN A 432 -26.55 34.88 -22.16
CA ASN A 432 -26.89 35.91 -23.15
C ASN A 432 -25.78 36.39 -24.09
N GLY A 433 -25.97 36.06 -25.37
CA GLY A 433 -25.07 36.38 -26.46
C GLY A 433 -24.60 37.84 -26.46
N GLU A 434 -23.32 38.00 -26.18
CA GLU A 434 -22.42 38.95 -26.82
C GLU A 434 -21.00 38.38 -26.66
N ILE A 435 -20.46 37.87 -27.75
CA ILE A 435 -19.09 37.34 -27.82
C ILE A 435 -18.16 38.54 -27.80
N LEU A 436 -17.70 38.92 -26.61
CA LEU A 436 -16.50 39.74 -26.44
C LEU A 436 -15.33 38.80 -26.18
N VAL A 437 -14.61 38.48 -27.26
CA VAL A 437 -13.32 37.81 -27.20
C VAL A 437 -12.36 38.71 -26.41
N SER A 438 -12.08 38.34 -25.17
CA SER A 438 -10.93 38.83 -24.43
C SER A 438 -9.96 37.65 -24.21
N PRO A 439 -8.65 37.82 -24.49
CA PRO A 439 -7.68 36.75 -24.29
C PRO A 439 -7.35 36.64 -22.80
N ILE A 440 -7.87 35.61 -22.12
CA ILE A 440 -7.47 35.33 -20.74
C ILE A 440 -6.09 34.65 -20.79
N PRO A 441 -5.06 35.19 -20.12
CA PRO A 441 -3.74 34.57 -20.07
C PRO A 441 -3.75 33.37 -19.11
N ALA A 442 -3.13 32.27 -19.57
CA ALA A 442 -2.67 31.09 -18.86
C ALA A 442 -2.70 31.14 -17.31
N THR A 443 -3.74 30.57 -16.70
CA THR A 443 -3.63 29.93 -15.38
C THR A 443 -3.43 28.43 -15.63
N CYS A 444 -2.32 27.86 -15.14
CA CYS A 444 -2.04 26.41 -15.19
C CYS A 444 -3.00 25.65 -14.25
N GLU A 445 -4.29 25.69 -14.55
CA GLU A 445 -5.28 24.89 -13.85
C GLU A 445 -5.23 23.48 -14.41
N ARG A 446 -4.87 22.53 -13.55
CA ARG A 446 -4.78 21.13 -13.94
C ARG A 446 -6.09 20.44 -13.57
N PRO A 447 -6.79 19.80 -14.53
CA PRO A 447 -7.93 18.96 -14.19
C PRO A 447 -7.49 17.79 -13.30
N PHE A 448 -8.40 17.34 -12.45
CA PHE A 448 -8.21 16.14 -11.66
C PHE A 448 -8.06 14.95 -12.61
N GLY A 449 -6.89 14.32 -12.58
CA GLY A 449 -6.69 13.03 -13.23
C GLY A 449 -7.33 11.89 -12.43
N LYS A 450 -7.49 12.07 -11.12
CA LYS A 450 -8.10 11.09 -10.20
C LYS A 450 -8.89 11.79 -9.10
N PHE A 451 -10.14 11.38 -8.93
CA PHE A 451 -10.95 11.73 -7.77
C PHE A 451 -11.57 10.46 -7.18
N ILE A 452 -11.18 10.13 -5.96
CA ILE A 452 -11.43 8.84 -5.32
C ILE A 452 -12.13 9.04 -3.98
N LEU A 453 -13.18 8.28 -3.71
CA LEU A 453 -13.73 8.09 -2.37
C LEU A 453 -13.33 6.71 -1.87
N ALA A 454 -12.48 6.64 -0.85
CA ALA A 454 -12.09 5.40 -0.18
C ALA A 454 -13.07 5.08 0.94
N LEU A 455 -13.68 3.90 0.90
CA LEU A 455 -14.81 3.54 1.77
C LEU A 455 -14.41 2.42 2.72
N ASP A 456 -14.98 2.43 3.92
CA ASP A 456 -14.94 1.24 4.78
C ASP A 456 -15.86 0.14 4.22
N HIS A 457 -15.60 -1.12 4.59
CA HIS A 457 -16.11 -2.37 3.98
C HIS A 457 -17.65 -2.47 3.85
N TYR A 458 -18.40 -1.53 4.45
CA TYR A 458 -19.86 -1.54 4.57
C TYR A 458 -20.59 -0.39 3.84
N ILE A 459 -19.89 0.65 3.36
CA ILE A 459 -20.55 1.91 2.89
C ILE A 459 -20.61 2.02 1.36
N ALA A 460 -19.68 1.39 0.63
CA ALA A 460 -19.47 1.62 -0.80
C ALA A 460 -20.70 1.43 -1.71
N LYS A 461 -21.56 0.44 -1.41
CA LYS A 461 -22.69 0.11 -2.27
C LYS A 461 -23.92 0.99 -2.04
N GLY A 462 -24.04 1.63 -0.88
CA GLY A 462 -25.15 2.55 -0.57
C GLY A 462 -24.91 3.94 -1.12
N LEU A 463 -23.65 4.38 -1.17
CA LEU A 463 -23.31 5.76 -1.56
C LEU A 463 -23.37 6.01 -3.07
N GLN A 464 -23.10 5.00 -3.91
CA GLN A 464 -23.12 5.18 -5.37
C GLN A 464 -24.51 5.62 -5.89
N PRO A 465 -25.62 4.95 -5.52
CA PRO A 465 -26.95 5.42 -5.93
C PRO A 465 -27.26 6.85 -5.48
N GLU A 466 -26.85 7.25 -4.28
CA GLU A 466 -27.07 8.61 -3.77
C GLU A 466 -26.29 9.64 -4.59
N LEU A 467 -25.02 9.38 -4.90
CA LEU A 467 -24.19 10.23 -5.74
C LEU A 467 -24.71 10.34 -7.18
N GLU A 468 -25.29 9.28 -7.71
CA GLU A 468 -25.84 9.24 -9.07
C GLU A 468 -27.31 9.71 -9.14
N GLY A 469 -27.94 9.98 -8.00
CA GLY A 469 -29.37 10.31 -7.94
C GLY A 469 -30.28 9.17 -8.40
N TRP A 470 -29.85 7.91 -8.27
CA TRP A 470 -30.63 6.76 -8.72
C TRP A 470 -31.78 6.46 -7.76
N VAL A 471 -32.98 6.36 -8.31
CA VAL A 471 -34.20 6.04 -7.57
C VAL A 471 -34.58 4.58 -7.78
N GLU A 472 -35.10 3.95 -6.73
CA GLU A 472 -35.59 2.57 -6.80
C GLU A 472 -36.75 2.44 -7.80
N THR A 473 -36.61 1.50 -8.75
CA THR A 473 -37.62 1.19 -9.77
C THR A 473 -38.34 -0.12 -9.45
N ASP A 474 -39.44 -0.40 -10.15
CA ASP A 474 -40.10 -1.70 -10.05
C ASP A 474 -39.17 -2.86 -10.50
N MET A 475 -38.23 -2.59 -11.42
CA MET A 475 -37.26 -3.59 -11.87
C MET A 475 -36.20 -3.85 -10.79
N SER A 476 -35.67 -2.81 -10.14
CA SER A 476 -34.71 -2.98 -9.04
C SER A 476 -35.36 -3.71 -7.86
N LYS A 477 -36.64 -3.47 -7.56
CA LYS A 477 -37.40 -4.23 -6.55
C LYS A 477 -37.54 -5.72 -6.92
N LYS A 478 -37.88 -6.03 -8.17
CA LYS A 478 -37.95 -7.42 -8.65
C LYS A 478 -36.60 -8.12 -8.56
N LEU A 479 -35.52 -7.44 -8.95
CA LEU A 479 -34.16 -7.99 -8.83
C LEU A 479 -33.73 -8.18 -7.36
N LYS A 480 -34.12 -7.26 -6.47
CA LYS A 480 -33.87 -7.36 -5.03
C LYS A 480 -34.59 -8.56 -4.43
N ASN A 481 -35.86 -8.77 -4.78
CA ASN A 481 -36.61 -9.97 -4.43
C ASN A 481 -35.92 -11.24 -4.95
N GLY A 482 -35.44 -11.24 -6.20
CA GLY A 482 -34.65 -12.35 -6.75
C GLY A 482 -33.38 -12.64 -5.95
N LYS A 483 -32.63 -11.60 -5.53
CA LYS A 483 -31.45 -11.73 -4.66
C LYS A 483 -31.83 -12.29 -3.28
N GLU A 484 -32.92 -11.84 -2.67
CA GLU A 484 -33.39 -12.32 -1.37
C GLU A 484 -33.77 -13.81 -1.46
N LEU A 485 -34.40 -14.23 -2.56
CA LEU A 485 -34.67 -15.66 -2.85
C LEU A 485 -33.37 -16.47 -3.00
N LEU A 486 -32.35 -15.93 -3.68
CA LEU A 486 -31.03 -16.57 -3.76
C LEU A 486 -30.37 -16.69 -2.39
N GLN A 487 -30.45 -15.66 -1.56
CA GLN A 487 -29.92 -15.66 -0.20
C GLN A 487 -30.65 -16.65 0.71
N ALA A 488 -31.97 -16.73 0.62
CA ALA A 488 -32.77 -17.68 1.39
C ALA A 488 -32.45 -19.15 1.02
N ALA A 489 -32.12 -19.42 -0.24
CA ALA A 489 -31.71 -20.75 -0.68
C ALA A 489 -30.32 -21.17 -0.15
N LEU A 490 -29.46 -20.20 0.20
CA LEU A 490 -28.09 -20.38 0.64
C LEU A 490 -27.97 -19.96 2.12
N VAL A 491 -28.20 -20.90 3.05
CA VAL A 491 -28.39 -20.68 4.51
C VAL A 491 -27.22 -19.98 5.26
N GLU A 492 -26.10 -19.64 4.62
CA GLU A 492 -24.99 -18.87 5.19
C GLU A 492 -24.63 -17.64 4.33
N PRO A 493 -24.22 -16.52 4.94
CA PRO A 493 -23.80 -15.33 4.19
C PRO A 493 -22.60 -15.64 3.29
N PHE A 494 -22.61 -15.04 2.09
CA PHE A 494 -21.65 -15.13 0.97
C PHE A 494 -20.12 -15.07 1.28
N ARG A 495 -19.70 -15.01 2.55
CA ARG A 495 -18.30 -14.84 2.98
C ARG A 495 -17.58 -16.11 3.40
N LYS A 496 -18.23 -17.25 3.58
CA LYS A 496 -17.55 -18.54 3.81
C LYS A 496 -17.81 -19.49 2.65
N ARG A 497 -16.75 -20.15 2.16
CA ARG A 497 -16.82 -21.22 1.14
C ARG A 497 -17.71 -22.35 1.67
N VAL A 498 -19.01 -22.33 1.36
CA VAL A 498 -19.89 -23.46 1.63
C VAL A 498 -19.59 -24.53 0.60
N GLN A 499 -19.18 -25.73 1.03
CA GLN A 499 -19.14 -26.90 0.14
C GLN A 499 -20.58 -27.33 -0.13
N MET A 500 -21.05 -27.26 -1.38
CA MET A 500 -22.44 -27.61 -1.77
C MET A 500 -22.81 -29.09 -1.64
N THR A 501 -21.88 -29.95 -1.21
CA THR A 501 -22.16 -31.33 -0.80
C THR A 501 -23.10 -31.43 0.41
N ARG A 502 -23.54 -30.30 1.00
CA ARG A 502 -24.47 -30.21 2.14
C ARG A 502 -25.83 -29.58 1.85
N LEU A 503 -26.14 -29.16 0.61
CA LEU A 503 -27.46 -28.59 0.29
C LEU A 503 -28.51 -29.68 0.08
N SER A 504 -29.69 -29.51 0.70
CA SER A 504 -30.84 -30.40 0.49
C SER A 504 -31.44 -30.21 -0.90
N ASP A 505 -32.18 -31.20 -1.40
CA ASP A 505 -32.78 -31.12 -2.74
C ASP A 505 -33.79 -29.97 -2.86
N SER A 506 -34.48 -29.64 -1.77
CA SER A 506 -35.35 -28.45 -1.67
C SER A 506 -34.58 -27.13 -1.82
N GLN A 507 -33.34 -27.04 -1.32
CA GLN A 507 -32.49 -25.86 -1.49
C GLN A 507 -31.98 -25.72 -2.93
N LYS A 508 -31.65 -26.84 -3.59
CA LYS A 508 -31.24 -26.85 -5.00
C LYS A 508 -32.39 -26.40 -5.91
N GLU A 509 -33.61 -26.88 -5.65
CA GLU A 509 -34.81 -26.47 -6.38
C GLU A 509 -35.14 -24.98 -6.17
N SER A 510 -35.00 -24.50 -4.94
CA SER A 510 -35.16 -23.07 -4.60
C SER A 510 -34.12 -22.19 -5.30
N LEU A 511 -32.85 -22.64 -5.34
CA LEU A 511 -31.76 -21.94 -6.03
C LEU A 511 -31.99 -21.87 -7.56
N CYS A 512 -32.39 -22.99 -8.17
CA CYS A 512 -32.78 -23.05 -9.58
C CYS A 512 -33.94 -22.07 -9.88
N SER A 513 -34.98 -22.09 -9.04
CA SER A 513 -36.16 -21.23 -9.20
C SER A 513 -35.79 -19.75 -9.09
N ALA A 514 -34.93 -19.39 -8.14
CA ALA A 514 -34.46 -18.02 -7.97
C ALA A 514 -33.57 -17.54 -9.13
N LEU A 515 -32.65 -18.38 -9.63
CA LEU A 515 -31.83 -18.06 -10.80
C LEU A 515 -32.67 -17.92 -12.07
N ASN A 516 -33.62 -18.82 -12.31
CA ASN A 516 -34.53 -18.74 -13.45
C ASN A 516 -35.44 -17.50 -13.37
N TYR A 517 -35.91 -17.15 -12.17
CA TYR A 517 -36.66 -15.91 -11.94
C TYR A 517 -35.83 -14.70 -12.36
N ILE A 518 -34.56 -14.62 -11.95
CA ILE A 518 -33.65 -13.51 -12.32
C ILE A 518 -33.32 -13.53 -13.81
N GLU A 519 -33.07 -14.71 -14.41
CA GLU A 519 -32.74 -14.86 -15.84
C GLU A 519 -33.87 -14.34 -16.74
N ASN A 520 -35.12 -14.50 -16.31
CA ASN A 520 -36.31 -14.04 -17.04
C ASN A 520 -36.54 -12.52 -16.95
N LEU A 521 -35.85 -11.80 -16.06
CA LEU A 521 -35.97 -10.35 -15.98
C LEU A 521 -35.24 -9.68 -17.16
N SER A 522 -35.91 -8.73 -17.80
CA SER A 522 -35.34 -7.89 -18.86
C SER A 522 -34.81 -6.60 -18.23
N VAL A 523 -33.54 -6.62 -17.83
CA VAL A 523 -32.87 -5.47 -17.23
C VAL A 523 -32.35 -4.57 -18.34
N LYS A 524 -32.70 -3.28 -18.28
CA LYS A 524 -32.31 -2.28 -19.28
C LYS A 524 -31.31 -1.26 -18.75
N ASN A 525 -31.30 -1.02 -17.44
CA ASN A 525 -30.44 -0.01 -16.82
C ASN A 525 -29.49 -0.68 -15.82
N ALA A 526 -28.24 -0.22 -15.79
CA ALA A 526 -27.29 -0.67 -14.78
C ALA A 526 -27.63 -0.19 -13.37
N SER A 527 -28.34 0.93 -13.23
CA SER A 527 -28.84 1.43 -11.95
C SER A 527 -29.69 0.38 -11.22
N ASP A 528 -30.53 -0.37 -11.95
CA ASP A 528 -31.36 -1.44 -11.39
C ASP A 528 -30.52 -2.61 -10.83
N LEU A 529 -29.38 -2.91 -11.47
CA LEU A 529 -28.45 -3.95 -11.03
C LEU A 529 -27.68 -3.51 -9.78
N SER A 530 -27.22 -2.26 -9.75
CA SER A 530 -26.49 -1.68 -8.62
C SER A 530 -27.38 -1.52 -7.38
N LEU A 531 -28.58 -0.96 -7.54
CA LEU A 531 -29.57 -0.76 -6.46
C LEU A 531 -30.03 -2.08 -5.83
N SER A 532 -30.21 -3.12 -6.63
CA SER A 532 -30.64 -4.44 -6.14
C SER A 532 -29.50 -5.24 -5.50
N GLY A 533 -28.24 -5.03 -5.93
CA GLY A 533 -27.11 -5.87 -5.59
C GLY A 533 -27.21 -7.29 -6.15
N ALA A 534 -28.10 -7.53 -7.12
CA ALA A 534 -28.32 -8.85 -7.72
C ALA A 534 -27.10 -9.32 -8.52
N TYR A 535 -26.36 -8.38 -9.14
CA TYR A 535 -25.14 -8.68 -9.89
C TYR A 535 -24.10 -9.42 -9.03
N ASP A 536 -23.79 -8.90 -7.84
CA ASP A 536 -22.81 -9.52 -6.96
C ASP A 536 -23.25 -10.89 -6.43
N ALA A 537 -24.55 -11.04 -6.16
CA ALA A 537 -25.10 -12.31 -5.70
C ALA A 537 -24.96 -13.39 -6.77
N VAL A 538 -25.27 -13.07 -8.03
CA VAL A 538 -25.09 -13.97 -9.17
C VAL A 538 -23.60 -14.23 -9.46
N PHE A 539 -22.76 -13.20 -9.40
CA PHE A 539 -21.31 -13.32 -9.59
C PHE A 539 -20.66 -14.21 -8.53
N GLY A 540 -21.08 -14.10 -7.26
CA GLY A 540 -20.55 -14.91 -6.16
C GLY A 540 -20.76 -16.42 -6.34
N ILE A 541 -21.76 -16.84 -7.12
CA ILE A 541 -22.02 -18.25 -7.46
C ILE A 541 -20.91 -18.80 -8.37
N THR A 542 -20.36 -17.97 -9.26
CA THR A 542 -19.36 -18.41 -10.26
C THR A 542 -17.97 -18.75 -9.70
N PHE A 543 -17.67 -18.40 -8.44
CA PHE A 543 -16.35 -18.64 -7.80
C PHE A 543 -16.30 -19.87 -6.89
N GLN A 544 -17.39 -20.63 -6.77
CA GLN A 544 -17.46 -21.78 -5.88
C GLN A 544 -17.21 -23.08 -6.68
N ASN A 545 -16.06 -23.73 -6.47
CA ASN A 545 -15.71 -24.98 -7.14
C ASN A 545 -16.22 -26.20 -6.33
N GLY A 546 -16.95 -27.12 -6.98
CA GLY A 546 -17.35 -28.43 -6.44
C GLY A 546 -18.21 -29.24 -7.42
N ASP A 547 -18.25 -30.57 -7.27
CA ASP A 547 -19.07 -31.46 -8.11
C ASP A 547 -20.57 -31.11 -7.96
N GLY A 548 -21.23 -30.80 -9.08
CA GLY A 548 -22.63 -30.37 -9.14
C GLY A 548 -22.86 -28.85 -9.28
N MET A 549 -21.80 -28.04 -9.29
CA MET A 549 -21.86 -26.59 -9.52
C MET A 549 -22.04 -26.19 -10.99
N ASP A 550 -21.69 -27.07 -11.93
CA ASP A 550 -21.61 -26.72 -13.36
C ASP A 550 -22.94 -26.15 -13.90
N ALA A 551 -24.09 -26.75 -13.56
CA ALA A 551 -25.39 -26.29 -14.05
C ALA A 551 -25.79 -24.90 -13.50
N PHE A 552 -25.53 -24.63 -12.21
CA PHE A 552 -25.86 -23.32 -11.60
C PHE A 552 -24.87 -22.23 -12.02
N CYS A 553 -23.59 -22.59 -12.11
CA CYS A 553 -22.54 -21.72 -12.64
C CYS A 553 -22.82 -21.35 -14.10
N GLU A 554 -23.29 -22.29 -14.92
CA GLU A 554 -23.69 -22.03 -16.30
C GLU A 554 -24.85 -21.02 -16.36
N ILE A 555 -25.91 -21.22 -15.58
CA ILE A 555 -27.06 -20.28 -15.53
C ILE A 555 -26.58 -18.90 -15.06
N ALA A 556 -25.80 -18.83 -13.98
CA ALA A 556 -25.24 -17.58 -13.48
C ALA A 556 -24.35 -16.88 -14.53
N GLN A 557 -23.51 -17.62 -15.25
CA GLN A 557 -22.70 -17.08 -16.34
C GLN A 557 -23.55 -16.58 -17.52
N ARG A 558 -24.66 -17.25 -17.87
CA ARG A 558 -25.60 -16.76 -18.89
C ARG A 558 -26.25 -15.45 -18.47
N ILE A 559 -26.70 -15.35 -17.20
CA ILE A 559 -27.26 -14.11 -16.65
C ILE A 559 -26.24 -12.96 -16.72
N LEU A 560 -25.01 -13.19 -16.26
CA LEU A 560 -23.94 -12.17 -16.30
C LEU A 560 -23.62 -11.76 -17.74
N LYS A 561 -23.57 -12.72 -18.68
CA LYS A 561 -23.36 -12.44 -20.10
C LYS A 561 -24.49 -11.59 -20.70
N LYS A 562 -25.74 -11.82 -20.27
CA LYS A 562 -26.92 -11.02 -20.65
C LYS A 562 -26.84 -9.59 -20.10
N TRP A 563 -26.25 -9.39 -18.93
CA TRP A 563 -26.10 -8.07 -18.30
C TRP A 563 -24.87 -7.28 -18.77
N ASN A 564 -23.86 -7.92 -19.35
CA ASN A 564 -22.65 -7.23 -19.82
C ASN A 564 -22.94 -6.04 -20.77
N PRO A 565 -23.78 -6.17 -21.82
CA PRO A 565 -24.06 -5.04 -22.71
C PRO A 565 -24.77 -3.89 -21.99
N VAL A 566 -25.60 -4.19 -20.99
CA VAL A 566 -26.30 -3.19 -20.17
C VAL A 566 -25.30 -2.40 -19.32
N LEU A 567 -24.31 -3.09 -18.74
CA LEU A 567 -23.24 -2.44 -17.98
C LEU A 567 -22.33 -1.61 -18.88
N GLU A 568 -21.97 -2.12 -20.07
CA GLU A 568 -21.12 -1.41 -21.03
C GLU A 568 -21.80 -0.13 -21.55
N ASP A 569 -23.10 -0.17 -21.86
CA ASP A 569 -23.84 1.01 -22.32
C ASP A 569 -23.98 2.06 -21.21
N SER A 570 -24.21 1.61 -19.96
CA SER A 570 -24.35 2.52 -18.82
C SER A 570 -23.10 3.35 -18.47
N LEU A 571 -21.90 2.92 -18.89
CA LEU A 571 -20.66 3.65 -18.64
C LEU A 571 -20.62 5.04 -19.31
N LYS A 572 -21.53 5.31 -20.25
CA LYS A 572 -21.73 6.63 -20.87
C LYS A 572 -22.27 7.67 -19.88
N ASP A 573 -23.16 7.22 -19.00
CA ASP A 573 -23.99 8.11 -18.18
C ASP A 573 -23.59 8.11 -16.70
N VAL A 574 -22.87 7.08 -16.25
CA VAL A 574 -22.39 6.93 -14.86
C VAL A 574 -21.16 7.81 -14.60
N ARG A 575 -21.20 8.63 -13.55
CA ARG A 575 -20.08 9.48 -13.11
C ARG A 575 -19.21 8.82 -12.05
N TRP A 576 -19.77 7.94 -11.24
CA TRP A 576 -19.14 7.29 -10.09
C TRP A 576 -19.14 5.77 -10.27
N VAL A 577 -17.95 5.16 -10.28
CA VAL A 577 -17.81 3.71 -10.44
C VAL A 577 -17.22 3.06 -9.21
N VAL A 578 -17.89 2.01 -8.73
CA VAL A 578 -17.44 1.18 -7.60
C VAL A 578 -16.34 0.22 -8.05
N ARG A 579 -15.22 0.24 -7.33
CA ARG A 579 -14.13 -0.73 -7.44
C ARG A 579 -13.71 -1.19 -6.04
N GLY A 580 -14.16 -2.39 -5.65
CA GLY A 580 -13.85 -2.95 -4.34
C GLY A 580 -14.37 -2.06 -3.21
N HIS A 581 -13.45 -1.38 -2.52
CA HIS A 581 -13.75 -0.44 -1.43
C HIS A 581 -13.51 1.02 -1.83
N THR A 582 -13.56 1.33 -3.12
CA THR A 582 -13.35 2.69 -3.64
C THR A 582 -14.43 3.07 -4.64
N LEU A 583 -14.83 4.33 -4.64
CA LEU A 583 -15.59 4.97 -5.71
C LEU A 583 -14.64 5.88 -6.49
N LEU A 584 -14.67 5.78 -7.81
CA LEU A 584 -13.86 6.61 -8.71
C LEU A 584 -14.79 7.50 -9.54
N TYR A 585 -14.49 8.79 -9.59
CA TYR A 585 -15.15 9.70 -10.53
C TYR A 585 -14.59 9.50 -11.95
N LEU A 586 -15.47 9.33 -12.93
CA LEU A 586 -15.16 9.15 -14.33
C LEU A 586 -15.47 10.43 -15.12
N ALA A 587 -14.42 11.17 -15.45
CA ALA A 587 -14.52 12.30 -16.36
C ALA A 587 -15.07 11.88 -17.74
N LYS A 588 -15.86 12.75 -18.36
CA LYS A 588 -16.51 12.54 -19.66
C LYS A 588 -15.54 12.11 -20.77
N SER A 589 -14.35 12.69 -20.83
CA SER A 589 -13.30 12.31 -21.78
C SER A 589 -12.92 10.82 -21.66
N HIS A 590 -12.86 10.30 -20.44
CA HIS A 590 -12.60 8.88 -20.17
C HIS A 590 -13.82 8.01 -20.52
N ARG A 591 -15.04 8.52 -20.30
CA ARG A 591 -16.29 7.84 -20.71
C ARG A 591 -16.36 7.69 -22.24
N THR A 592 -16.07 8.75 -22.99
CA THR A 592 -16.05 8.74 -24.46
C THR A 592 -14.96 7.85 -25.03
N LEU A 593 -13.75 7.86 -24.44
CA LEU A 593 -12.67 6.95 -24.84
C LEU A 593 -13.07 5.49 -24.60
N MET A 594 -13.63 5.16 -23.43
CA MET A 594 -14.10 3.80 -23.15
C MET A 594 -15.15 3.33 -24.15
N VAL A 595 -16.07 4.19 -24.57
CA VAL A 595 -17.07 3.87 -25.60
C VAL A 595 -16.44 3.66 -26.98
N SER A 596 -15.47 4.51 -27.37
CA SER A 596 -14.80 4.43 -28.68
C SER A 596 -13.90 3.21 -28.87
N PHE A 597 -13.41 2.62 -27.77
CA PHE A 597 -12.65 1.36 -27.80
C PHE A 597 -13.56 0.12 -27.83
N ILE A 598 -14.87 0.29 -27.62
CA ILE A 598 -15.88 -0.77 -27.56
C ILE A 598 -16.69 -0.87 -28.87
N THR A 599 -16.93 0.26 -29.55
CA THR A 599 -17.39 0.32 -30.94
C THR A 599 -16.29 -0.08 -31.91
#